data_AF-A0A7C3H8Y9-F1
#
_entry.id   AF-A0A7C3H8Y9-F1
#
_cell.length_a   1.000
_cell.length_b   1.000
_cell.length_c   1.000
_cell.angle_alpha   90.00
_cell.angle_beta   90.00
_cell.angle_gamma   90.00
#
_symmetry.space_group_name_H-M   'P 1'
#
loop_
_entity.id
_entity.type
_entity.pdbx_description
1 polymer ?
#
loop_
_entity_poly.entity_id
_entity_poly.type
_entity_poly.pdbx_seq_one_letter_code
_entity_poly.pdbx_strand_id
1 'polypeptide(L)'
;MNHIEKNLVKLVAKVAPWLAPFPSAYFVARSGMAHLALPLPVAIVVAAIIETLGLSAVHSALWLADWNATKRKTDPPAPVLVAVALGVVYLAATLGLVVFLEVWPTLATYAPALFPTLAVVGGVNLALISQQERREATVKMQKVERKAARQARRQTQRPTAQLPASNLASKPSGFDDPTVKARQTQSANRAARLDALLTFYLDNPDAGPTEAGRAIGVSRQTVYNYLDDLETAGRIARNNGTVRVLHEDRA
;
A
#
# COMPACT_ATOMS: atom_id res chain seq x y z
N MET A 1 -24.18 1.37 15.49
CA MET A 1 -23.38 0.24 14.96
C MET A 1 -22.15 0.06 15.84
N ASN A 2 -22.16 -0.99 16.66
CA ASN A 2 -21.14 -1.19 17.70
C ASN A 2 -19.80 -1.65 17.08
N HIS A 3 -18.69 -1.47 17.80
CA HIS A 3 -17.35 -1.79 17.27
C HIS A 3 -17.20 -3.27 16.87
N ILE A 4 -17.88 -4.17 17.59
CA ILE A 4 -17.94 -5.61 17.31
C ILE A 4 -18.66 -5.87 15.99
N GLU A 5 -19.82 -5.24 15.79
CA GLU A 5 -20.63 -5.36 14.57
C GLU A 5 -19.86 -4.87 13.34
N LYS A 6 -19.16 -3.72 13.44
CA LYS A 6 -18.28 -3.23 12.36
C LYS A 6 -17.15 -4.20 12.02
N ASN A 7 -16.56 -4.84 13.03
CA ASN A 7 -15.49 -5.82 12.81
C ASN A 7 -16.03 -7.10 12.16
N LEU A 8 -17.20 -7.57 12.59
CA LEU A 8 -17.85 -8.75 12.02
C LEU A 8 -18.26 -8.52 10.57
N VAL A 9 -18.87 -7.37 10.25
CA VAL A 9 -19.22 -7.01 8.87
C VAL A 9 -17.97 -6.92 7.99
N LYS A 10 -16.86 -6.37 8.49
CA LYS A 10 -15.58 -6.35 7.76
C LYS A 10 -15.02 -7.76 7.51
N LEU A 11 -15.16 -8.66 8.47
CA LEU A 11 -14.74 -10.06 8.30
C LEU A 11 -15.57 -10.74 7.22
N VAL A 12 -16.90 -10.63 7.31
CA VAL A 12 -17.83 -11.19 6.31
C VAL A 12 -17.53 -10.62 4.93
N ALA A 13 -17.34 -9.30 4.79
CA ALA A 13 -17.02 -8.68 3.52
C ALA A 13 -15.69 -9.16 2.90
N LYS A 14 -14.73 -9.58 3.73
CA LYS A 14 -13.45 -10.14 3.26
C LYS A 14 -13.55 -11.61 2.88
N VAL A 15 -14.39 -12.38 3.55
CA VAL A 15 -14.54 -13.83 3.34
C VAL A 15 -15.57 -14.15 2.27
N ALA A 16 -16.67 -13.39 2.19
CA ALA A 16 -17.78 -13.64 1.27
C ALA A 16 -17.34 -13.79 -0.20
N PRO A 17 -16.43 -12.96 -0.75
CA PRO A 17 -15.95 -13.16 -2.13
C PRO A 17 -15.26 -14.51 -2.38
N TRP A 18 -14.67 -15.13 -1.36
CA TRP A 18 -14.04 -16.46 -1.47
C TRP A 18 -15.04 -17.61 -1.42
N LEU A 19 -16.21 -17.38 -0.80
CA LEU A 19 -17.27 -18.38 -0.68
C LEU A 19 -18.32 -18.28 -1.79
N ALA A 20 -18.48 -17.09 -2.38
CA ALA A 20 -19.41 -16.83 -3.47
C ALA A 20 -19.32 -17.84 -4.65
N PRO A 21 -18.13 -18.37 -5.02
CA PRO A 21 -18.00 -19.36 -6.09
C PRO A 21 -18.47 -20.78 -5.75
N PHE A 22 -18.76 -21.11 -4.49
CA PHE A 22 -19.07 -22.50 -4.11
C PHE A 22 -20.36 -23.05 -4.73
N PRO A 23 -21.48 -22.31 -4.76
CA PRO A 23 -22.68 -22.78 -5.43
C PRO A 23 -22.44 -23.07 -6.92
N SER A 24 -21.76 -22.18 -7.64
CA SER A 24 -21.48 -22.38 -9.08
C SER A 24 -20.50 -23.53 -9.31
N ALA A 25 -19.46 -23.68 -8.47
CA ALA A 25 -18.54 -24.83 -8.53
C ALA A 25 -19.28 -26.17 -8.39
N TYR A 26 -20.24 -26.25 -7.47
CA TYR A 26 -21.06 -27.45 -7.29
C TYR A 26 -21.85 -27.79 -8.56
N PHE A 27 -22.51 -26.80 -9.18
CA PHE A 27 -23.25 -27.03 -10.42
C PHE A 27 -22.33 -27.45 -11.56
N VAL A 28 -21.20 -26.76 -11.77
CA VAL A 28 -20.20 -27.14 -12.79
C VAL A 28 -19.72 -28.58 -12.62
N ALA A 29 -19.38 -28.98 -11.38
CA ALA A 29 -18.95 -30.35 -11.11
C ALA A 29 -20.07 -31.36 -11.37
N ARG A 30 -21.29 -31.07 -10.89
CA ARG A 30 -22.46 -31.91 -11.10
C ARG A 30 -22.79 -32.08 -12.59
N SER A 31 -22.86 -31.00 -13.36
CA SER A 31 -23.17 -31.04 -14.79
C SER A 31 -22.05 -31.75 -15.56
N GLY A 32 -20.79 -31.54 -15.19
CA GLY A 32 -19.64 -32.25 -15.77
C GLY A 32 -19.71 -33.77 -15.54
N MET A 33 -20.11 -34.20 -14.34
CA MET A 33 -20.33 -35.62 -14.06
C MET A 33 -21.53 -36.18 -14.85
N ALA A 34 -22.65 -35.47 -14.87
CA ALA A 34 -23.90 -35.96 -15.45
C ALA A 34 -23.88 -36.01 -16.99
N HIS A 35 -23.24 -35.04 -17.63
CA HIS A 35 -23.35 -34.85 -19.09
C HIS A 35 -22.06 -35.13 -19.85
N LEU A 36 -20.89 -35.02 -19.20
CA LEU A 36 -19.59 -35.32 -19.80
C LEU A 36 -18.97 -36.61 -19.24
N ALA A 37 -19.68 -37.31 -18.35
CA ALA A 37 -19.23 -38.52 -17.68
C ALA A 37 -17.86 -38.35 -16.99
N LEU A 38 -17.56 -37.14 -16.50
CA LEU A 38 -16.31 -36.89 -15.79
C LEU A 38 -16.32 -37.63 -14.45
N PRO A 39 -15.22 -38.33 -14.08
CA PRO A 39 -15.12 -38.88 -12.75
C PRO A 39 -15.01 -37.75 -11.71
N LEU A 40 -15.53 -37.97 -10.51
CA LEU A 40 -15.63 -36.95 -9.45
C LEU A 40 -14.32 -36.16 -9.23
N PRO A 41 -13.12 -36.79 -9.15
CA PRO A 41 -11.88 -36.03 -8.96
C PRO A 41 -11.61 -35.02 -10.10
N VAL A 42 -11.91 -35.40 -11.34
CA VAL A 42 -11.72 -34.54 -12.51
C VAL A 42 -12.76 -33.41 -12.52
N ALA A 43 -14.01 -33.71 -12.18
CA ALA A 43 -15.07 -32.70 -12.09
C ALA A 43 -14.76 -31.63 -11.03
N ILE A 44 -14.21 -32.02 -9.87
CA ILE A 44 -13.74 -31.09 -8.83
C ILE A 44 -12.62 -30.20 -9.35
N VAL A 45 -11.63 -30.77 -10.04
CA VAL A 45 -10.52 -29.99 -10.61
C VAL A 45 -11.03 -28.99 -11.65
N VAL A 46 -11.93 -29.40 -12.55
CA VAL A 46 -12.53 -28.52 -13.55
C VAL A 46 -13.29 -27.37 -12.89
N ALA A 47 -14.13 -27.65 -11.89
CA ALA A 47 -14.86 -26.62 -11.16
C ALA A 47 -13.91 -25.64 -10.45
N ALA A 48 -12.86 -26.14 -9.78
CA ALA A 48 -11.87 -25.31 -9.13
C ALA A 48 -11.10 -24.41 -10.11
N ILE A 49 -10.72 -24.92 -11.28
CA ILE A 49 -10.06 -24.15 -12.33
C ILE A 49 -10.98 -23.03 -12.80
N ILE A 50 -12.24 -23.34 -13.11
CA ILE A 50 -13.21 -22.35 -13.60
C ILE A 50 -13.37 -21.22 -12.57
N GLU A 51 -13.61 -21.53 -11.30
CA GLU A 51 -13.84 -20.49 -10.30
C GLU A 51 -12.59 -19.67 -9.94
N THR A 52 -11.42 -20.31 -9.88
CA THR A 52 -10.15 -19.59 -9.64
C THR A 52 -9.81 -18.65 -10.80
N LEU A 53 -10.14 -19.05 -12.03
CA LEU A 53 -10.02 -18.21 -13.22
C LEU A 53 -10.97 -17.01 -13.16
N GLY A 54 -12.23 -17.22 -12.76
CA GLY A 54 -13.21 -16.15 -12.57
C GLY A 54 -12.76 -15.13 -11.52
N LEU A 55 -12.35 -15.59 -10.33
CA LEU A 55 -11.81 -14.72 -9.28
C LEU A 55 -10.59 -13.93 -9.75
N SER A 56 -9.66 -14.60 -10.43
CA SER A 56 -8.44 -13.98 -10.94
C SER A 56 -8.73 -12.93 -12.03
N ALA A 57 -9.71 -13.17 -12.89
CA ALA A 57 -10.12 -12.22 -13.94
C ALA A 57 -10.73 -10.95 -13.33
N VAL A 58 -11.63 -11.10 -12.35
CA VAL A 58 -12.24 -9.96 -11.63
C VAL A 58 -11.18 -9.18 -10.86
N HIS A 59 -10.30 -9.89 -10.14
CA HIS A 59 -9.19 -9.26 -9.43
C HIS A 59 -8.30 -8.44 -10.36
N SER A 60 -7.92 -9.00 -11.51
CA SER A 60 -7.08 -8.33 -12.49
C SER A 60 -7.77 -7.11 -13.09
N ALA A 61 -9.07 -7.19 -13.41
CA ALA A 61 -9.82 -6.06 -13.92
C ALA A 61 -9.85 -4.89 -12.92
N LEU A 62 -10.12 -5.17 -11.65
CA LEU A 62 -10.12 -4.16 -10.58
C LEU A 62 -8.72 -3.58 -10.35
N TRP A 63 -7.69 -4.42 -10.31
CA TRP A 63 -6.31 -3.96 -10.11
C TRP A 63 -5.82 -3.04 -11.24
N LEU A 64 -6.17 -3.36 -12.49
CA LEU A 64 -5.87 -2.50 -13.64
C LEU A 64 -6.66 -1.19 -13.59
N ALA A 65 -7.91 -1.22 -13.11
CA ALA A 65 -8.74 -0.03 -12.95
C ALA A 65 -8.17 0.91 -11.87
N ASP A 66 -7.79 0.36 -10.72
CA ASP A 66 -7.15 1.09 -9.63
C ASP A 66 -5.81 1.71 -10.06
N TRP A 67 -5.03 1.00 -10.89
CA TRP A 67 -3.84 1.57 -11.50
C TRP A 67 -4.16 2.80 -12.34
N ASN A 68 -5.16 2.72 -13.22
CA ASN A 68 -5.53 3.86 -14.06
C ASN A 68 -6.05 5.05 -13.24
N ALA A 69 -6.68 4.80 -12.09
CA ALA A 69 -7.13 5.85 -11.17
C ALA A 69 -5.96 6.52 -10.41
N THR A 70 -4.89 5.79 -10.11
CA THR A 70 -3.80 6.24 -9.22
C THR A 70 -2.46 6.51 -9.91
N LYS A 71 -2.32 6.16 -11.19
CA LYS A 71 -1.09 6.35 -11.97
C LYS A 71 -0.72 7.82 -12.16
N ARG A 72 0.56 8.08 -12.46
CA ARG A 72 1.02 9.42 -12.85
C ARG A 72 0.62 9.71 -14.30
N LYS A 73 0.55 11.00 -14.68
CA LYS A 73 0.28 11.43 -16.06
C LYS A 73 1.27 10.86 -17.09
N THR A 74 2.51 10.59 -16.67
CA THR A 74 3.57 10.04 -17.53
C THR A 74 3.54 8.53 -17.64
N ASP A 75 2.83 7.83 -16.77
CA ASP A 75 2.81 6.37 -16.77
C ASP A 75 1.75 5.85 -17.76
N PRO A 76 2.05 4.81 -18.57
CA PRO A 76 1.12 4.29 -19.56
C PRO A 76 -0.13 3.69 -18.88
N PRO A 77 -1.31 3.83 -19.50
CA PRO A 77 -2.53 3.23 -18.96
C PRO A 77 -2.47 1.70 -19.01
N ALA A 78 -3.12 1.07 -18.04
CA ALA A 78 -3.41 -0.36 -18.03
C ALA A 78 -4.61 -0.68 -18.95
N PRO A 79 -4.60 -1.84 -19.64
CA PRO A 79 -5.63 -2.21 -20.60
C PRO A 79 -6.90 -2.79 -19.92
N VAL A 80 -7.62 -1.96 -19.14
CA VAL A 80 -8.82 -2.37 -18.38
C VAL A 80 -9.90 -2.97 -19.28
N LEU A 81 -10.09 -2.40 -20.48
CA LEU A 81 -11.09 -2.90 -21.43
C LEU A 81 -10.86 -4.36 -21.81
N VAL A 82 -9.58 -4.76 -21.96
CA VAL A 82 -9.22 -6.15 -22.28
C VAL A 82 -9.58 -7.07 -21.12
N ALA A 83 -9.30 -6.66 -19.87
CA ALA A 83 -9.65 -7.44 -18.69
C ALA A 83 -11.16 -7.60 -18.51
N VAL A 84 -11.93 -6.53 -18.74
CA VAL A 84 -13.41 -6.59 -18.70
C VAL A 84 -13.94 -7.49 -19.82
N ALA A 85 -13.43 -7.35 -21.04
CA ALA A 85 -13.82 -8.20 -22.16
C ALA A 85 -13.52 -9.69 -21.89
N LEU A 86 -12.36 -10.01 -21.29
CA LEU A 86 -12.04 -11.37 -20.84
C LEU A 86 -13.02 -11.88 -19.78
N GLY A 87 -13.41 -11.02 -18.82
CA GLY A 87 -14.44 -11.35 -17.84
C GLY A 87 -15.79 -11.68 -18.50
N VAL A 88 -16.18 -10.93 -19.54
CA VAL A 88 -17.40 -11.21 -20.32
C VAL A 88 -17.28 -12.54 -21.08
N VAL A 89 -16.15 -12.79 -21.75
CA VAL A 89 -15.91 -14.06 -22.45
C VAL A 89 -15.92 -15.24 -21.47
N TYR A 90 -15.32 -15.08 -20.30
CA TYR A 90 -15.39 -16.06 -19.22
C TYR A 90 -16.82 -16.36 -18.82
N LEU A 91 -17.61 -15.33 -18.49
CA LEU A 91 -19.02 -15.51 -18.08
C LEU A 91 -19.85 -16.16 -19.18
N ALA A 92 -19.65 -15.77 -20.44
CA ALA A 92 -20.34 -16.38 -21.57
C ALA A 92 -19.96 -17.86 -21.74
N ALA A 93 -18.68 -18.21 -21.58
CA ALA A 93 -18.22 -19.59 -21.68
C ALA A 93 -18.73 -20.46 -20.52
N THR A 94 -18.73 -19.95 -19.28
CA THR A 94 -19.19 -20.72 -18.11
C THR A 94 -20.71 -20.88 -18.07
N LEU A 95 -21.46 -19.81 -18.36
CA LEU A 95 -22.91 -19.90 -18.52
C LEU A 95 -23.29 -20.76 -19.72
N GLY A 96 -22.57 -20.60 -20.84
CA GLY A 96 -22.75 -21.43 -22.04
C GLY A 96 -22.54 -22.91 -21.74
N LEU A 97 -21.54 -23.26 -20.93
CA LEU A 97 -21.31 -24.64 -20.49
C LEU A 97 -22.52 -25.17 -19.72
N VAL A 98 -23.02 -24.44 -18.72
CA VAL A 98 -24.20 -24.87 -17.94
C VAL A 98 -25.44 -25.00 -18.84
N VAL A 99 -25.69 -24.02 -19.72
CA VAL A 99 -26.83 -24.04 -20.64
C VAL A 99 -26.75 -25.21 -21.64
N PHE A 100 -25.58 -25.48 -22.21
CA PHE A 100 -25.39 -26.59 -23.15
C PHE A 100 -25.58 -27.96 -22.49
N LEU A 101 -25.22 -28.08 -21.21
CA LEU A 101 -25.36 -29.34 -20.51
C LEU A 101 -26.79 -29.54 -19.96
N GLU A 102 -27.39 -28.50 -19.38
CA GLU A 102 -28.68 -28.63 -18.65
C GLU A 102 -29.91 -28.26 -19.48
N VAL A 103 -29.83 -27.21 -20.33
CA VAL A 103 -30.99 -26.68 -21.06
C VAL A 103 -31.12 -27.33 -22.44
N TRP A 104 -29.98 -27.50 -23.15
CA TRP A 104 -29.95 -28.07 -24.50
C TRP A 104 -28.98 -29.25 -24.63
N PRO A 105 -29.30 -30.42 -24.06
CA PRO A 105 -28.38 -31.57 -24.01
C PRO A 105 -27.91 -32.06 -25.38
N THR A 106 -28.66 -31.78 -26.45
CA THR A 106 -28.26 -32.07 -27.83
C THR A 106 -26.99 -31.34 -28.26
N LEU A 107 -26.64 -30.23 -27.60
CA LEU A 107 -25.41 -29.47 -27.82
C LEU A 107 -24.27 -29.89 -26.89
N ALA A 108 -24.48 -30.85 -25.97
CA ALA A 108 -23.46 -31.30 -25.02
C ALA A 108 -22.20 -31.83 -25.71
N THR A 109 -22.32 -32.37 -26.93
CA THR A 109 -21.17 -32.80 -27.75
C THR A 109 -20.19 -31.65 -28.05
N TYR A 110 -20.66 -30.41 -28.06
CA TYR A 110 -19.83 -29.22 -28.30
C TYR A 110 -19.28 -28.59 -27.02
N ALA A 111 -19.77 -28.99 -25.83
CA ALA A 111 -19.33 -28.43 -24.56
C ALA A 111 -17.81 -28.48 -24.35
N PRO A 112 -17.08 -29.55 -24.75
CA PRO A 112 -15.62 -29.56 -24.64
C PRO A 112 -14.90 -28.46 -25.42
N ALA A 113 -15.53 -27.89 -26.46
CA ALA A 113 -14.95 -26.78 -27.24
C ALA A 113 -14.86 -25.47 -26.45
N LEU A 114 -15.53 -25.36 -25.30
CA LEU A 114 -15.43 -24.21 -24.40
C LEU A 114 -14.13 -24.24 -23.57
N PHE A 115 -13.52 -25.41 -23.35
CA PHE A 115 -12.28 -25.50 -22.56
C PHE A 115 -11.09 -24.77 -23.20
N PRO A 116 -10.81 -24.88 -24.52
CA PRO A 116 -9.80 -24.05 -25.18
C PRO A 116 -10.07 -22.55 -25.04
N THR A 117 -11.32 -22.11 -25.10
CA THR A 117 -11.70 -20.70 -24.88
C THR A 117 -11.34 -20.25 -23.47
N LEU A 118 -11.65 -21.06 -22.46
CA LEU A 118 -11.26 -20.80 -21.07
C LEU A 118 -9.72 -20.78 -20.88
N ALA A 119 -9.00 -21.66 -21.57
CA ALA A 119 -7.54 -21.66 -21.54
C ALA A 119 -6.95 -20.37 -22.13
N VAL A 120 -7.51 -19.85 -23.21
CA VAL A 120 -7.14 -18.54 -23.78
C VAL A 120 -7.40 -17.44 -22.76
N VAL A 121 -8.56 -17.44 -22.10
CA VAL A 121 -8.86 -16.47 -21.03
C VAL A 121 -7.79 -16.52 -19.93
N GLY A 122 -7.42 -17.71 -19.48
CA GLY A 122 -6.37 -17.89 -18.47
C GLY A 122 -5.01 -17.37 -18.90
N GLY A 123 -4.60 -17.71 -20.13
CA GLY A 123 -3.33 -17.24 -20.70
C GLY A 123 -3.26 -15.73 -20.83
N VAL A 124 -4.31 -15.09 -21.35
CA VAL A 124 -4.34 -13.63 -21.49
C VAL A 124 -4.43 -12.96 -20.11
N ASN A 125 -5.21 -13.49 -19.18
CA ASN A 125 -5.29 -12.96 -17.83
C ASN A 125 -3.94 -13.02 -17.10
N LEU A 126 -3.20 -14.13 -17.22
CA LEU A 126 -1.84 -14.25 -16.69
C LEU A 126 -0.88 -13.23 -17.33
N ALA A 127 -0.98 -13.02 -18.65
CA ALA A 127 -0.20 -12.01 -19.35
C ALA A 127 -0.49 -10.59 -18.84
N LEU A 128 -1.77 -10.28 -18.56
CA LEU A 128 -2.18 -8.99 -17.98
C LEU A 128 -1.58 -8.79 -16.59
N ILE A 129 -1.65 -9.81 -15.73
CA ILE A 129 -1.03 -9.81 -14.39
C ILE A 129 0.47 -9.55 -14.51
N SER A 130 1.18 -10.36 -15.31
CA SER A 130 2.63 -10.21 -15.49
C SER A 130 3.02 -8.81 -16.01
N GLN A 131 2.26 -8.29 -16.98
CA GLN A 131 2.51 -6.96 -17.51
C GLN A 131 2.27 -5.86 -16.45
N GLN A 132 1.27 -6.05 -15.59
CA GLN A 132 0.95 -5.13 -14.51
C GLN A 132 2.01 -5.14 -13.40
N GLU A 133 2.49 -6.31 -13.00
CA GLU A 133 3.61 -6.44 -12.06
C GLU A 133 4.86 -5.72 -12.57
N ARG A 134 5.16 -5.86 -13.87
CA ARG A 134 6.28 -5.15 -14.51
C ARG A 134 6.11 -3.62 -14.43
N ARG A 135 4.91 -3.09 -14.69
CA ARG A 135 4.63 -1.64 -14.57
C ARG A 135 4.90 -1.15 -13.16
N GLU A 136 4.40 -1.86 -12.16
CA GLU A 136 4.64 -1.48 -10.77
C GLU A 136 6.11 -1.54 -10.38
N ALA A 137 6.82 -2.59 -10.81
CA ALA A 137 8.25 -2.76 -10.57
C ALA A 137 9.05 -1.60 -11.16
N THR A 138 8.78 -1.21 -12.42
CA THR A 138 9.43 -0.05 -13.06
C THR A 138 9.19 1.23 -12.28
N VAL A 139 7.95 1.49 -11.84
CA VAL A 139 7.62 2.70 -11.06
C VAL A 139 8.28 2.67 -9.68
N LYS A 140 8.34 1.51 -9.01
CA LYS A 140 9.04 1.34 -7.73
C LYS A 140 10.54 1.61 -7.90
N MET A 141 11.19 1.05 -8.93
CA MET A 141 12.61 1.29 -9.22
C MET A 141 12.89 2.77 -9.50
N GLN A 142 12.09 3.43 -10.34
CA GLN A 142 12.24 4.87 -10.60
C GLN A 142 12.07 5.71 -9.34
N LYS A 143 11.16 5.33 -8.43
CA LYS A 143 10.99 6.04 -7.14
C LYS A 143 12.23 5.87 -6.25
N VAL A 144 12.82 4.68 -6.21
CA VAL A 144 14.07 4.42 -5.47
C VAL A 144 15.22 5.21 -6.06
N GLU A 145 15.40 5.18 -7.38
CA GLU A 145 16.45 5.92 -8.08
C GLU A 145 16.32 7.44 -7.88
N ARG A 146 15.11 7.99 -7.99
CA ARG A 146 14.86 9.42 -7.70
C ARG A 146 15.18 9.78 -6.25
N LYS A 147 14.92 8.89 -5.30
CA LYS A 147 15.29 9.12 -3.89
C LYS A 147 16.80 9.08 -3.72
N ALA A 148 17.49 8.12 -4.32
CA ALA A 148 18.95 8.01 -4.30
C ALA A 148 19.62 9.24 -4.95
N ALA A 149 19.15 9.67 -6.12
CA ALA A 149 19.66 10.86 -6.81
C ALA A 149 19.45 12.14 -5.98
N ARG A 150 18.31 12.27 -5.29
CA ARG A 150 18.06 13.39 -4.35
C ARG A 150 19.01 13.35 -3.15
N GLN A 151 19.31 12.18 -2.62
CA GLN A 151 20.26 12.02 -1.52
C GLN A 151 21.69 12.33 -1.98
N ALA A 152 22.11 11.85 -3.16
CA ALA A 152 23.41 12.15 -3.75
C ALA A 152 23.58 13.65 -3.98
N ARG A 153 22.60 14.33 -4.61
CA ARG A 153 22.64 15.79 -4.80
C ARG A 153 22.74 16.56 -3.48
N ARG A 154 22.07 16.11 -2.42
CA ARG A 154 22.18 16.73 -1.09
C ARG A 154 23.56 16.54 -0.44
N GLN A 155 24.25 15.44 -0.74
CA GLN A 155 25.62 15.22 -0.29
C GLN A 155 26.61 16.10 -1.06
N THR A 156 26.43 16.27 -2.38
CA THR A 156 27.30 17.12 -3.21
C THR A 156 27.07 18.62 -2.98
N GLN A 157 25.85 19.03 -2.61
CA GLN A 157 25.51 20.42 -2.32
C GLN A 157 25.71 20.82 -0.85
N ARG A 158 26.19 19.93 0.04
CA ARG A 158 26.73 20.39 1.32
C ARG A 158 27.97 21.22 0.98
N PRO A 159 27.95 22.57 1.14
CA PRO A 159 29.15 23.34 0.96
C PRO A 159 30.15 22.80 1.97
N THR A 160 31.39 22.61 1.50
CA THR A 160 32.57 22.67 2.34
C THR A 160 32.50 24.01 3.07
N ALA A 161 31.79 24.05 4.20
CA ALA A 161 31.95 25.14 5.15
C ALA A 161 33.41 25.05 5.54
N GLN A 162 34.22 25.92 4.95
CA GLN A 162 35.60 26.14 5.32
C GLN A 162 35.60 26.40 6.82
N LEU A 163 35.97 25.36 7.58
CA LEU A 163 36.41 25.50 8.95
C LEU A 163 37.69 26.35 8.89
N PRO A 164 37.78 27.50 9.58
CA PRO A 164 39.06 28.15 9.78
C PRO A 164 39.98 27.15 10.49
N ALA A 165 41.19 27.00 9.96
CA ALA A 165 42.22 26.15 10.52
C ALA A 165 42.42 26.47 12.02
N SER A 166 42.15 25.49 12.87
CA SER A 166 42.76 25.43 14.19
C SER A 166 43.40 24.06 14.33
N ASN A 167 44.71 24.11 14.55
CA ASN A 167 45.61 22.99 14.67
C ASN A 167 45.24 22.06 15.83
N LEU A 168 45.77 20.84 15.69
CA LEU A 168 46.10 19.83 16.70
C LEU A 168 45.12 18.68 16.95
N ALA A 169 45.68 17.51 16.70
CA ALA A 169 45.55 16.25 17.45
C ALA A 169 44.70 15.13 16.84
N SER A 170 45.45 14.15 16.32
CA SER A 170 45.26 12.68 16.42
C SER A 170 44.01 12.03 15.83
N LYS A 171 44.26 11.29 14.74
CA LYS A 171 43.57 10.04 14.35
C LYS A 171 43.32 9.15 15.59
N PRO A 172 42.16 8.47 15.65
CA PRO A 172 42.23 7.06 15.29
C PRO A 172 41.15 6.63 14.30
N SER A 173 41.56 5.70 13.46
CA SER A 173 40.74 4.88 12.58
C SER A 173 39.68 4.10 13.35
N GLY A 174 38.40 4.41 13.13
CA GLY A 174 37.27 3.60 13.52
C GLY A 174 36.19 3.71 12.44
N PHE A 175 35.67 2.57 11.99
CA PHE A 175 34.60 2.48 10.99
C PHE A 175 33.41 3.35 11.41
N ASP A 176 33.25 4.51 10.77
CA ASP A 176 32.12 5.41 10.99
C ASP A 176 30.88 4.85 10.28
N ASP A 177 30.05 4.13 11.03
CA ASP A 177 28.73 3.72 10.56
C ASP A 177 27.89 4.98 10.25
N PRO A 178 27.51 5.22 8.98
CA PRO A 178 26.75 6.42 8.58
C PRO A 178 25.39 6.53 9.29
N THR A 179 24.88 5.43 9.85
CA THR A 179 23.61 5.42 10.60
C THR A 179 23.73 6.07 11.98
N VAL A 180 24.89 5.98 12.64
CA VAL A 180 25.13 6.56 13.97
C VAL A 180 25.23 8.08 13.88
N LYS A 181 25.97 8.60 12.90
CA LYS A 181 26.07 10.05 12.63
C LYS A 181 24.72 10.67 12.24
N ALA A 182 23.90 9.95 11.47
CA ALA A 182 22.56 10.41 11.10
C ALA A 182 21.62 10.51 12.31
N ARG A 183 21.65 9.53 13.22
CA ARG A 183 20.86 9.55 14.47
C ARG A 183 21.31 10.67 15.40
N GLN A 184 22.62 10.87 15.56
CA GLN A 184 23.17 11.98 16.36
C GLN A 184 22.78 13.36 15.80
N THR A 185 22.77 13.51 14.48
CA THR A 185 22.34 14.78 13.86
C THR A 185 20.84 15.02 14.05
N GLN A 186 20.01 13.98 13.98
CA GLN A 186 18.58 14.08 14.22
C GLN A 186 18.25 14.41 15.68
N SER A 187 18.95 13.79 16.64
CA SER A 187 18.76 14.08 18.07
C SER A 187 19.20 15.50 18.40
N ALA A 188 20.33 15.97 17.86
CA ALA A 188 20.80 17.34 18.05
C ALA A 188 19.81 18.37 17.46
N ASN A 189 19.29 18.12 16.26
CA ASN A 189 18.28 18.99 15.64
C ASN A 189 16.95 19.00 16.42
N ARG A 190 16.56 17.87 17.02
CA ARG A 190 15.37 17.79 17.86
C ARG A 190 15.58 18.58 19.16
N ALA A 191 16.73 18.43 19.81
CA ALA A 191 17.06 19.18 21.03
C ALA A 191 17.05 20.69 20.79
N ALA A 192 17.71 21.16 19.73
CA ALA A 192 17.72 22.58 19.36
C ALA A 192 16.31 23.14 19.11
N ARG A 193 15.41 22.34 18.53
CA ARG A 193 14.01 22.73 18.30
C ARG A 193 13.17 22.76 19.57
N LEU A 194 13.42 21.85 20.51
CA LEU A 194 12.77 21.85 21.82
C LEU A 194 13.20 23.07 22.64
N ASP A 195 14.50 23.41 22.61
CA ASP A 195 15.00 24.61 23.30
C ASP A 195 14.47 25.89 22.64
N ALA A 196 14.42 25.97 21.31
CA ALA A 196 13.80 27.10 20.61
C ALA A 196 12.30 27.24 20.94
N LEU A 197 11.57 26.13 21.13
CA LEU A 197 10.18 26.15 21.54
C LEU A 197 10.01 26.68 22.98
N LEU A 198 10.91 26.31 23.89
CA LEU A 198 10.93 26.83 25.26
C LEU A 198 11.25 28.32 25.29
N THR A 199 12.28 28.77 24.55
CA THR A 199 12.60 30.19 24.41
C THR A 199 11.40 30.97 23.87
N PHE A 200 10.71 30.45 22.85
CA PHE A 200 9.52 31.10 22.30
C PHE A 200 8.40 31.25 23.34
N TYR A 201 8.13 30.21 24.14
CA TYR A 201 7.08 30.24 25.17
C TYR A 201 7.46 31.00 26.45
N LEU A 202 8.76 31.24 26.70
CA LEU A 202 9.21 32.18 27.73
C LEU A 202 8.79 33.61 27.37
N ASP A 203 8.96 33.99 26.11
CA ASP A 203 8.63 35.34 25.63
C ASP A 203 7.14 35.49 25.29
N ASN A 204 6.45 34.40 24.96
CA ASN A 204 5.06 34.40 24.49
C ASN A 204 4.22 33.29 25.16
N PRO A 205 3.89 33.41 26.46
CA PRO A 205 3.22 32.35 27.22
C PRO A 205 1.78 32.05 26.74
N ASP A 206 1.13 33.03 26.10
CA ASP A 206 -0.25 32.92 25.60
C ASP A 206 -0.32 32.52 24.11
N ALA A 207 0.83 32.30 23.46
CA ALA A 207 0.86 32.03 22.02
C ALA A 207 0.30 30.64 21.67
N GLY A 208 -0.51 30.59 20.62
CA GLY A 208 -1.10 29.33 20.16
C GLY A 208 -0.07 28.39 19.50
N PRO A 209 -0.29 27.06 19.47
CA PRO A 209 0.59 26.09 18.82
C PRO A 209 0.87 26.36 17.33
N THR A 210 -0.06 27.04 16.65
CA THR A 210 0.10 27.46 15.25
C THR A 210 1.14 28.57 15.09
N GLU A 211 1.19 29.50 16.04
CA GLU A 211 2.11 30.63 16.04
C GLU A 211 3.53 30.17 16.42
N ALA A 212 3.64 29.36 17.47
CA ALA A 212 4.88 28.69 17.84
C ALA A 212 5.47 27.89 16.67
N GLY A 213 4.62 27.13 15.95
CA GLY A 213 5.05 26.36 14.79
C GLY A 213 5.62 27.21 13.65
N ARG A 214 5.05 28.40 13.42
CA ARG A 214 5.59 29.36 12.44
C ARG A 214 6.93 29.93 12.90
N ALA A 215 7.07 30.27 14.19
CA ALA A 215 8.28 30.84 14.75
C ALA A 215 9.48 29.87 14.68
N ILE A 216 9.27 28.58 14.97
CA ILE A 216 10.34 27.57 14.98
C ILE A 216 10.42 26.73 13.68
N GLY A 217 9.59 27.04 12.68
CA GLY A 217 9.61 26.39 11.37
C GLY A 217 9.15 24.91 11.37
N VAL A 218 8.17 24.55 12.20
CA VAL A 218 7.61 23.18 12.27
C VAL A 218 6.08 23.16 12.13
N SER A 219 5.52 22.00 11.81
CA SER A 219 4.06 21.86 11.68
C SER A 219 3.36 21.98 13.04
N ARG A 220 2.10 22.42 13.05
CA ARG A 220 1.26 22.48 14.26
C ARG A 220 1.21 21.14 15.01
N GLN A 221 1.12 20.03 14.29
CA GLN A 221 1.12 18.69 14.90
C GLN A 221 2.45 18.38 15.60
N THR A 222 3.57 18.81 15.01
CA THR A 222 4.89 18.66 15.61
C THR A 222 5.03 19.47 16.89
N VAL A 223 4.44 20.67 16.94
CA VAL A 223 4.40 21.48 18.18
C VAL A 223 3.64 20.76 19.28
N TYR A 224 2.48 20.15 18.99
CA TYR A 224 1.75 19.36 20.00
C TYR A 224 2.59 18.22 20.56
N ASN A 225 3.29 17.48 19.70
CA ASN A 225 4.17 16.39 20.15
C ASN A 225 5.33 16.92 21.00
N TYR A 226 5.94 18.05 20.63
CA TYR A 226 7.01 18.67 21.41
C TYR A 226 6.53 19.20 22.76
N LEU A 227 5.33 19.76 22.83
CA LEU A 227 4.73 20.19 24.10
C LEU A 227 4.46 18.98 25.01
N ASP A 228 4.00 17.86 24.45
CA ASP A 228 3.80 16.62 25.20
C ASP A 228 5.11 16.04 25.75
N ASP A 229 6.16 16.04 24.91
CA ASP A 229 7.52 15.66 25.31
C ASP A 229 8.04 16.55 26.46
N LEU A 230 7.85 17.87 26.36
CA LEU A 230 8.30 18.84 27.35
C LEU A 230 7.52 18.78 28.66
N GLU A 231 6.22 18.51 28.60
CA GLU A 231 5.38 18.35 29.79
C GLU A 231 5.70 17.03 30.51
N THR A 232 5.90 15.95 29.76
CA THR A 232 6.37 14.66 30.32
C THR A 232 7.75 14.80 30.96
N ALA A 233 8.62 15.64 30.37
CA ALA A 233 9.94 15.95 30.93
C ALA A 233 9.89 16.96 32.10
N GLY A 234 8.70 17.45 32.49
CA GLY A 234 8.55 18.42 33.57
C GLY A 234 9.11 19.82 33.26
N ARG A 235 9.42 20.13 31.99
CA ARG A 235 9.99 21.42 31.57
C ARG A 235 8.92 22.49 31.33
N ILE A 236 7.66 22.10 31.19
CA ILE A 236 6.53 23.02 31.02
C ILE A 236 5.29 22.53 31.80
N ALA A 237 4.37 23.45 32.08
CA ALA A 237 3.01 23.15 32.52
C ALA A 237 2.00 23.88 31.63
N ARG A 238 0.93 23.19 31.21
CA ARG A 238 -0.13 23.76 30.37
C ARG A 238 -1.38 24.04 31.21
N ASN A 239 -1.88 25.28 31.19
CA ASN A 239 -3.11 25.66 31.90
C ASN A 239 -4.03 26.48 30.98
N ASN A 240 -5.23 25.95 30.66
CA ASN A 240 -6.28 26.67 29.92
C ASN A 240 -5.82 27.46 28.68
N GLY A 241 -4.86 26.90 27.92
CA GLY A 241 -4.35 27.51 26.69
C GLY A 241 -3.05 28.30 26.84
N THR A 242 -2.57 28.52 28.07
CA THR A 242 -1.26 29.13 28.35
C THR A 242 -0.21 28.07 28.64
N VAL A 243 1.01 28.30 28.16
CA VAL A 243 2.16 27.40 28.37
C VAL A 243 3.15 28.11 29.27
N ARG A 244 3.38 27.54 30.47
CA ARG A 244 4.37 28.06 31.42
C ARG A 244 5.61 27.19 31.38
N VAL A 245 6.76 27.78 31.09
CA VAL A 245 8.05 27.10 31.19
C VAL A 245 8.46 27.00 32.66
N LEU A 246 8.77 25.78 33.09
CA LEU A 246 9.28 25.48 34.43
C LEU A 246 10.80 25.47 34.35
N HIS A 247 11.48 26.39 35.04
CA HIS A 247 12.94 26.34 35.14
C HIS A 247 13.35 25.13 35.97
N GLU A 248 14.29 24.32 35.45
CA GLU A 248 15.08 23.41 36.29
C GLU A 248 15.91 24.27 37.23
N ASP A 249 15.44 24.47 38.47
CA ASP A 249 16.33 24.75 39.58
C ASP A 249 17.24 23.51 39.72
N ARG A 250 18.48 23.65 39.26
CA ARG A 250 19.55 22.71 39.61
C ARG A 250 19.73 22.73 41.12
N ALA A 251 19.29 21.67 41.78
CA ALA A 251 19.88 21.20 43.04
C ALA A 251 20.84 20.05 42.73
#